data_AF-A0A2U1JGL0-F1
#
_entry.id   AF-A0A2U1JGL0-F1
#
_cell.length_a   1.000
_cell.length_b   1.000
_cell.length_c   1.000
_cell.angle_alpha   90.00
_cell.angle_beta   90.00
_cell.angle_gamma   90.00
#
_symmetry.space_group_name_H-M   'P 1'
#
loop_
_entity.id
_entity.type
_entity.pdbx_description
1 polymer ?
#
loop_
_entity_poly.entity_id
_entity_poly.type
_entity_poly.pdbx_seq_one_letter_code
_entity_poly.pdbx_strand_id
1 'polypeptide(L)'
;MATLSQLTLNFNRQIKLSNNGGSLSSDTGEFLFREFDETIGFSKTLTQYLDLKDERLYYFHSNENLLRQKIYQIIAGYFEDDAADQLTNDPVFTQIIGT
;
A
#
# COMPACT_ATOMS: atom_id res chain seq x y z
N MET A 1 -25.05 3.96 -24.12
CA MET A 1 -24.42 3.41 -22.90
C MET A 1 -23.08 4.10 -22.75
N ALA A 2 -22.90 4.91 -21.71
CA ALA A 2 -21.59 5.51 -21.43
C ALA A 2 -20.67 4.40 -20.89
N THR A 3 -19.52 4.21 -21.52
CA THR A 3 -18.47 3.33 -21.02
C THR A 3 -18.05 3.85 -19.65
N LEU A 4 -18.14 3.00 -18.62
CA LEU A 4 -17.64 3.34 -17.28
C LEU A 4 -16.16 3.71 -17.38
N SER A 5 -15.75 4.83 -16.79
CA SER A 5 -14.35 5.25 -16.73
C SER A 5 -13.53 4.22 -15.96
N GLN A 6 -12.69 3.48 -16.66
CA GLN A 6 -11.69 2.60 -16.06
C GLN A 6 -10.42 3.40 -15.84
N LEU A 7 -9.96 3.50 -14.58
CA LEU A 7 -8.73 4.19 -14.21
C LEU A 7 -7.61 3.15 -14.04
N THR A 8 -6.49 3.33 -14.73
CA THR A 8 -5.30 2.51 -14.52
C THR A 8 -4.37 3.23 -13.55
N LEU A 9 -3.88 2.52 -12.53
CA LEU A 9 -2.99 3.09 -11.52
C LEU A 9 -1.57 3.24 -12.08
N ASN A 10 -0.87 4.31 -11.70
CA ASN A 10 0.49 4.57 -12.16
C ASN A 10 1.51 3.71 -11.44
N PHE A 11 1.36 3.51 -10.12
CA PHE A 11 2.31 2.70 -9.35
C PHE A 11 2.28 1.23 -9.79
N ASN A 12 1.12 0.72 -10.21
CA ASN A 12 0.96 -0.62 -10.77
C ASN A 12 -0.07 -0.62 -11.90
N ARG A 13 0.43 -0.61 -13.14
CA ARG A 13 -0.40 -0.58 -14.36
C ARG A 13 -1.22 -1.86 -14.60
N GLN A 14 -0.95 -2.93 -13.86
CA GLN A 14 -1.76 -4.15 -13.92
C GLN A 14 -3.09 -3.97 -13.17
N ILE A 15 -3.16 -2.99 -12.26
CA ILE A 15 -4.35 -2.70 -11.48
C ILE A 15 -5.19 -1.65 -12.19
N LYS A 16 -6.48 -1.96 -12.35
CA LYS A 16 -7.45 -1.09 -13.00
C LYS A 16 -8.69 -0.95 -12.10
N LEU A 17 -8.96 0.27 -11.67
CA LEU A 17 -10.14 0.61 -10.89
C LEU A 17 -11.33 0.87 -11.82
N SER A 18 -12.49 0.33 -11.46
CA SER A 18 -13.73 0.53 -12.19
C SER A 18 -14.93 0.43 -11.24
N ASN A 19 -16.00 1.17 -11.52
CA ASN A 19 -17.22 1.15 -10.71
C ASN A 19 -18.26 0.12 -11.21
N ASN A 20 -17.80 -0.99 -11.78
CA ASN A 20 -18.65 -2.04 -12.36
C ASN A 20 -19.01 -3.15 -11.36
N GLY A 21 -18.56 -3.04 -10.11
CA GLY A 21 -18.81 -4.04 -9.07
C GLY A 21 -18.10 -5.38 -9.30
N GLY A 22 -16.93 -5.38 -9.96
CA GLY A 22 -16.10 -6.57 -10.20
C GLY A 22 -15.52 -7.18 -8.91
N SER A 23 -14.20 -7.32 -8.82
CA SER A 23 -13.56 -7.76 -7.57
C SER A 23 -13.68 -6.66 -6.51
N LEU A 24 -14.29 -6.99 -5.37
CA LEU A 24 -14.51 -6.05 -4.27
C LEU A 24 -13.66 -6.42 -3.06
N SER A 25 -13.13 -5.40 -2.39
CA SER A 25 -12.51 -5.52 -1.07
C SER A 25 -12.89 -4.30 -0.22
N SER A 26 -13.02 -4.50 1.09
CA SER A 26 -13.17 -3.42 2.08
C SER A 26 -12.01 -2.44 2.04
N ASP A 27 -10.81 -2.96 1.79
CA ASP A 27 -9.54 -2.22 1.88
C ASP A 27 -9.17 -1.54 0.56
N THR A 28 -10.03 -1.60 -0.46
CA THR A 28 -9.80 -1.01 -1.79
C THR A 28 -9.42 0.48 -1.75
N GLY A 29 -9.84 1.21 -0.70
CA GLY A 29 -9.47 2.61 -0.50
C GLY A 29 -7.95 2.84 -0.41
N GLU A 30 -7.20 1.85 0.03
CA GLU A 30 -5.73 1.89 0.13
C GLU A 30 -5.03 2.10 -1.22
N PHE A 31 -5.64 1.64 -2.32
CA PHE A 31 -5.08 1.91 -3.65
C PHE A 31 -5.03 3.40 -3.99
N LEU A 32 -5.98 4.19 -3.49
CA LEU A 32 -5.99 5.64 -3.69
C LEU A 32 -4.86 6.31 -2.92
N PHE A 33 -4.62 5.87 -1.68
CA PHE A 33 -3.51 6.36 -0.87
C PHE A 33 -2.16 5.99 -1.48
N ARG A 34 -2.02 4.76 -1.99
CA ARG A 34 -0.80 4.34 -2.68
C ARG A 34 -0.55 5.13 -3.97
N GLU A 35 -1.58 5.38 -4.76
CA GLU A 35 -1.46 6.20 -5.97
C GLU A 35 -1.08 7.65 -5.63
N PHE A 36 -1.66 8.20 -4.56
CA PHE A 36 -1.31 9.53 -4.05
C PHE A 36 0.13 9.58 -3.56
N ASP A 37 0.55 8.62 -2.74
CA ASP A 37 1.92 8.45 -2.24
C ASP A 37 2.95 8.45 -3.39
N GLU A 38 2.68 7.67 -4.45
CA GLU A 38 3.52 7.61 -5.64
C GLU A 38 3.54 8.95 -6.41
N THR A 39 2.36 9.60 -6.55
CA THR A 39 2.22 10.86 -7.29
C THR A 39 3.03 11.99 -6.65
N ILE A 40 3.06 12.06 -5.32
CA ILE A 40 3.80 13.10 -4.60
C ILE A 40 5.21 12.65 -4.17
N GLY A 41 5.54 11.38 -4.38
CA GLY A 41 6.82 10.78 -4.00
C GLY A 41 7.06 10.72 -2.49
N PHE A 42 6.00 10.62 -1.67
CA PHE A 42 6.09 10.79 -0.22
C PHE A 42 6.93 9.72 0.47
N SER A 43 6.63 8.44 0.24
CA SER A 43 7.42 7.30 0.76
C SER A 43 8.89 7.42 0.35
N LYS A 44 9.15 7.79 -0.91
CA LYS A 44 10.51 7.95 -1.44
C LYS A 44 11.26 9.09 -0.77
N THR A 45 10.57 10.20 -0.47
CA THR A 45 11.18 11.30 0.29
C THR A 45 11.43 10.88 1.73
N LEU A 46 10.49 10.21 2.39
CA LEU A 46 10.66 9.74 3.76
C LEU A 46 11.88 8.82 3.90
N THR A 47 12.08 7.90 2.96
CA THR A 47 13.17 6.92 3.03
C THR A 47 14.55 7.54 2.86
N GLN A 48 14.65 8.70 2.19
CA GLN A 48 15.90 9.47 2.11
C GLN A 48 16.34 10.04 3.46
N TYR A 49 15.39 10.29 4.37
CA TYR A 49 15.65 10.85 5.69
C TYR A 49 15.47 9.83 6.83
N LEU A 50 15.10 8.59 6.48
CA LEU A 50 14.92 7.52 7.45
C LEU A 50 16.26 6.91 7.82
N ASP A 51 16.81 7.33 8.97
CA ASP A 51 17.97 6.68 9.57
C ASP A 51 17.52 5.76 10.71
N LEU A 52 17.59 4.46 10.47
CA LEU A 52 17.28 3.43 11.45
C LEU A 52 18.52 2.56 11.65
N LYS A 53 18.95 2.45 12.91
CA LYS A 53 19.96 1.47 13.31
C LYS A 53 19.34 0.09 13.22
N ASP A 54 19.65 -0.62 12.15
CA ASP A 54 19.13 -1.94 11.89
C ASP A 54 20.21 -3.01 12.14
N GLU A 55 20.11 -3.68 13.28
CA GLU A 55 21.02 -4.77 13.67
C GLU A 55 20.52 -6.15 13.22
N ARG A 56 19.39 -6.21 12.47
CA ARG A 56 18.79 -7.48 12.06
C ARG A 56 19.68 -8.17 11.03
N LEU A 57 20.03 -9.42 11.34
CA LEU A 57 20.86 -10.26 10.46
C LEU A 57 20.07 -10.86 9.28
N TYR A 58 18.77 -11.13 9.49
CA TYR A 58 17.90 -11.74 8.49
C TYR A 58 16.53 -11.06 8.53
N TYR A 59 16.11 -10.50 7.40
CA TYR A 59 14.79 -9.88 7.25
C TYR A 59 14.23 -10.16 5.85
N PHE A 60 12.91 -10.33 5.76
CA PHE A 60 12.20 -10.47 4.49
C PHE A 60 11.77 -9.11 3.92
N HIS A 61 11.51 -8.14 4.79
CA HIS A 61 10.99 -6.82 4.42
C HIS A 61 11.95 -5.71 4.85
N SER A 62 12.25 -4.79 3.93
CA SER A 62 13.08 -3.61 4.21
C SER A 62 12.40 -2.67 5.20
N ASN A 63 13.18 -1.86 5.92
CA ASN A 63 12.62 -0.82 6.80
C ASN A 63 11.73 0.18 6.08
N GLU A 64 12.02 0.46 4.81
CA GLU A 64 11.14 1.26 3.95
C GLU A 64 9.75 0.65 3.83
N ASN A 65 9.68 -0.64 3.51
CA ASN A 65 8.41 -1.34 3.33
C ASN A 65 7.65 -1.47 4.66
N LEU A 66 8.38 -1.71 5.76
CA LEU A 66 7.79 -1.77 7.10
C LEU A 66 7.24 -0.41 7.53
N LEU A 67 7.95 0.68 7.25
CA LEU A 67 7.48 2.04 7.53
C LEU A 67 6.23 2.35 6.69
N ARG A 68 6.25 2.05 5.39
CA ARG A 68 5.11 2.24 4.49
C ARG A 68 3.89 1.44 4.99
N GLN A 69 4.10 0.18 5.34
CA GLN A 69 3.04 -0.67 5.92
C GLN A 69 2.46 -0.02 7.17
N LYS A 70 3.30 0.47 8.09
CA LYS A 70 2.81 1.08 9.32
C LYS A 70 1.99 2.35 9.06
N ILE A 71 2.39 3.17 8.09
CA ILE A 71 1.63 4.37 7.69
C ILE A 71 0.26 3.97 7.14
N TYR A 72 0.21 3.00 6.22
CA TYR A 72 -1.05 2.56 5.60
C TYR A 72 -1.98 1.88 6.62
N GLN A 73 -1.43 1.08 7.53
CA GLN A 73 -2.18 0.52 8.66
C GLN A 73 -2.86 1.61 9.49
N ILE A 74 -2.14 2.67 9.84
CA ILE A 74 -2.67 3.79 10.63
C ILE A 74 -3.80 4.50 9.86
N ILE A 75 -3.63 4.71 8.56
CA ILE A 75 -4.64 5.36 7.70
C ILE A 75 -5.90 4.49 7.59
N ALA A 76 -5.74 3.18 7.43
CA ALA A 76 -6.82 2.20 7.35
C ALA A 76 -7.54 1.96 8.70
N GLY A 77 -6.97 2.43 9.81
CA GLY A 77 -7.51 2.21 11.16
C GLY A 77 -7.09 0.90 11.82
N TYR A 78 -6.08 0.22 11.29
CA TYR A 78 -5.47 -0.97 11.87
C TYR A 78 -4.36 -0.58 12.86
N PHE A 79 -4.75 -0.21 14.08
CA PHE A 79 -3.80 0.29 15.08
C PHE A 79 -3.03 -0.80 15.82
N GLU A 80 -3.67 -1.96 15.99
CA GLU A 80 -3.16 -3.07 16.78
C GLU A 80 -2.02 -3.79 16.06
N ASP A 81 -1.14 -4.41 16.83
CA ASP A 81 0.03 -5.12 16.29
C ASP A 81 -0.38 -6.43 15.59
N ASP A 82 -1.39 -7.11 16.13
CA ASP A 82 -1.95 -8.35 15.55
C ASP A 82 -2.63 -8.11 14.19
N ALA A 83 -3.07 -6.88 13.91
CA ALA A 83 -3.56 -6.51 12.59
C ALA A 83 -2.44 -6.62 11.53
N ALA A 84 -1.17 -6.41 11.88
CA ALA A 84 -0.05 -6.58 10.95
C ALA A 84 0.08 -8.02 10.45
N ASP A 85 -0.15 -8.99 11.33
CA ASP A 85 -0.12 -10.42 10.97
C ASP A 85 -1.24 -10.76 9.98
N GLN A 86 -2.44 -10.21 10.18
CA GLN A 86 -3.56 -10.42 9.26
C GLN A 86 -3.28 -9.80 7.90
N LEU A 87 -2.78 -8.56 7.87
CA LEU A 87 -2.52 -7.82 6.63
C LEU A 87 -1.40 -8.42 5.78
N THR A 88 -0.53 -9.25 6.37
CA THR A 88 0.48 -10.01 5.62
C THR A 88 -0.17 -10.94 4.58
N ASN A 89 -1.41 -11.38 4.84
CA ASN A 89 -2.18 -12.24 3.94
C ASN A 89 -3.27 -11.48 3.17
N ASP A 90 -3.40 -10.17 3.38
CA ASP A 90 -4.45 -9.38 2.74
C ASP A 90 -4.09 -9.10 1.27
N PRO A 91 -4.99 -9.41 0.31
CA PRO A 91 -4.71 -9.27 -1.11
C PRO A 91 -4.56 -7.81 -1.57
N VAL A 92 -5.05 -6.82 -0.82
CA VAL A 92 -4.88 -5.40 -1.16
C VAL A 92 -3.55 -4.90 -0.59
N PHE A 93 -3.27 -5.16 0.69
CA PHE A 93 -2.04 -4.72 1.35
C PHE A 93 -0.79 -5.31 0.69
N THR A 94 -0.85 -6.57 0.28
CA THR A 94 0.26 -7.21 -0.46
C THR A 94 0.56 -6.53 -1.80
N GLN A 95 -0.42 -5.84 -2.42
CA GLN A 95 -0.26 -5.14 -3.70
C GLN A 95 0.22 -3.70 -3.57
N ILE A 96 -0.06 -3.03 -2.44
CA ILE A 96 0.28 -1.61 -2.22
C ILE A 96 1.65 -1.42 -1.55
N ILE A 97 2.14 -2.42 -0.81
CA ILE A 97 3.42 -2.32 -0.09
C ILE A 97 4.60 -2.66 -0.99
N GLY A 98 4.48 -3.70 -1.83
CA GLY A 98 5.57 -4.24 -2.63
C GLY A 98 5.29 -4.21 -4.13
N THR A 99 5.93 -3.27 -4.83
CA THR A 99 6.24 -3.33 -6.27
C THR A 99 7.62 -2.75 -6.49
#